data_AF-A0A5N7WLX9-F1
#
_entry.id   AF-A0A5N7WLX9-F1
#
_cell.length_a   1.000
_cell.length_b   1.000
_cell.length_c   1.000
_cell.angle_alpha   90.00
_cell.angle_beta   90.00
_cell.angle_gamma   90.00
#
_symmetry.space_group_name_H-M   'P 1'
#
loop_
_entity.id
_entity.type
_entity.pdbx_description
1 polymer ?
#
loop_
_entity_poly.entity_id
_entity_poly.type
_entity_poly.pdbx_seq_one_letter_code
_entity_poly.pdbx_strand_id
1 'polypeptide(L)'
;MAEKHQVIFYPVGNGDTTQIVLSNGRRILFDFCHRGAKAEEPSTPEIDLKATLRAHLKKADRDYFDVVAFTHADLDHIQGSTEFFELQHAKKYHGEGRIKIRELWVPAAMLLEQADNDHQMEEFVLLRQEARHRLLEGKDILVFSKPQALADWLEPILKERGESASARDHLFIDAGTIVPGFSLEADQVEFFCHSPFIKHCDEGDIIRNEASLVFNVRFRADGAHYDYLEVGDATWESMEDIVKTTQYHKNEDRLAWDLYNIPHHCSYLALSDEKGDRETEPKPLIKDLLRMGKPDAYIVSCSKPVPDARDSYTQTQPPHIQARKAYERYLKEVGGRKFLVTMEEPNANKPEPITFEITSGGVSWIRSASIGAPAVILSSPPRAG
;
A
#
# COMPACT_ATOMS: atom_id res chain seq x y z
N MET A 1 -28.21 3.51 -5.40
CA MET A 1 -27.34 4.44 -4.66
C MET A 1 -26.19 4.79 -5.58
N ALA A 2 -25.66 6.02 -5.53
CA ALA A 2 -24.48 6.36 -6.34
C ALA A 2 -23.30 5.45 -5.95
N GLU A 3 -22.54 4.99 -6.93
CA GLU A 3 -21.34 4.18 -6.70
C GLU A 3 -20.32 5.01 -5.93
N LYS A 4 -19.93 4.52 -4.75
CA LYS A 4 -19.01 5.22 -3.86
C LYS A 4 -18.01 4.24 -3.30
N HIS A 5 -16.75 4.45 -3.67
CA HIS A 5 -15.60 3.80 -3.06
C HIS A 5 -14.91 4.76 -2.10
N GLN A 6 -14.15 4.24 -1.16
CA GLN A 6 -13.33 5.04 -0.25
C GLN A 6 -11.90 4.52 -0.19
N VAL A 7 -10.94 5.42 -0.11
CA VAL A 7 -9.53 5.13 0.23
C VAL A 7 -9.21 5.90 1.50
N ILE A 8 -8.75 5.22 2.54
CA ILE A 8 -8.56 5.76 3.88
C ILE A 8 -7.13 5.52 4.34
N PHE A 9 -6.36 6.59 4.55
CA PHE A 9 -4.99 6.55 5.08
C PHE A 9 -5.00 6.84 6.57
N TYR A 10 -4.39 5.97 7.37
CA TYR A 10 -4.41 6.08 8.83
C TYR A 10 -3.15 6.75 9.39
N PRO A 11 -3.26 7.69 10.36
CA PRO A 11 -2.11 8.38 10.94
C PRO A 11 -1.41 7.52 12.00
N VAL A 12 -0.51 6.66 11.56
CA VAL A 12 0.19 5.64 12.39
C VAL A 12 1.66 5.98 12.67
N GLY A 13 2.01 7.26 12.55
CA GLY A 13 3.37 7.76 12.69
C GLY A 13 4.15 7.71 11.37
N ASN A 14 5.39 7.22 11.41
CA ASN A 14 6.19 7.01 10.20
C ASN A 14 6.05 5.55 9.74
N GLY A 15 4.85 5.20 9.33
CA GLY A 15 4.49 3.86 8.85
C GLY A 15 3.21 3.94 8.04
N ASP A 16 2.83 2.83 7.41
CA ASP A 16 1.70 2.80 6.51
C ASP A 16 0.58 1.86 6.99
N THR A 17 -0.64 2.31 6.78
CA THR A 17 -1.83 1.48 6.77
C THR A 17 -2.87 2.22 5.95
N THR A 18 -3.33 1.58 4.88
CA THR A 18 -4.34 2.14 3.99
C THR A 18 -5.47 1.15 3.76
N GLN A 19 -6.71 1.63 3.83
CA GLN A 19 -7.90 0.80 3.59
C GLN A 19 -8.66 1.28 2.36
N ILE A 20 -9.01 0.34 1.49
CA ILE A 20 -10.03 0.53 0.45
C ILE A 20 -11.34 -0.07 0.93
N VAL A 21 -12.42 0.71 0.83
CA VAL A 21 -13.80 0.25 1.04
C VAL A 21 -14.56 0.42 -0.27
N LEU A 22 -14.94 -0.69 -0.89
CA LEU A 22 -15.64 -0.69 -2.16
C LEU A 22 -17.14 -0.41 -1.98
N SER A 23 -17.78 0.05 -3.05
CA SER A 23 -19.23 0.31 -3.12
C SER A 23 -20.08 -0.93 -2.77
N ASN A 24 -19.59 -2.12 -3.11
CA ASN A 24 -20.22 -3.40 -2.78
C ASN A 24 -19.93 -3.88 -1.34
N GLY A 25 -19.22 -3.07 -0.54
CA GLY A 25 -18.92 -3.33 0.86
C GLY A 25 -17.67 -4.20 1.10
N ARG A 26 -16.99 -4.69 0.05
CA ARG A 26 -15.70 -5.38 0.19
C ARG A 26 -14.63 -4.43 0.71
N ARG A 27 -13.67 -4.97 1.47
CA ARG A 27 -12.64 -4.21 2.18
C ARG A 27 -11.27 -4.82 1.94
N ILE A 28 -10.36 -4.01 1.43
CA ILE A 28 -8.95 -4.33 1.20
C ILE A 28 -8.13 -3.48 2.16
N LEU A 29 -7.17 -4.07 2.84
CA LEU A 29 -6.22 -3.36 3.68
C LEU A 29 -4.81 -3.56 3.11
N PHE A 30 -4.13 -2.46 2.81
CA PHE A 30 -2.71 -2.43 2.54
C PHE A 30 -1.98 -2.10 3.83
N ASP A 31 -1.06 -3.00 4.19
CA ASP A 31 -0.24 -2.95 5.40
C ASP A 31 -1.03 -2.86 6.71
N PHE A 32 -0.31 -2.99 7.82
CA PHE A 32 -0.85 -2.81 9.15
C PHE A 32 0.25 -2.37 10.10
N CYS A 33 0.18 -1.12 10.57
CA CYS A 33 1.11 -0.56 11.53
C CYS A 33 0.34 0.00 12.73
N HIS A 34 0.40 -0.70 13.85
CA HIS A 34 -0.12 -0.22 15.12
C HIS A 34 1.03 -0.08 16.11
N ARG A 35 1.28 1.15 16.60
CA ARG A 35 2.43 1.51 17.46
C ARG A 35 2.27 1.06 18.93
N GLY A 36 1.67 -0.11 19.13
CA GLY A 36 1.45 -0.75 20.43
C GLY A 36 0.62 0.09 21.40
N ALA A 37 0.71 -0.25 22.69
CA ALA A 37 -0.06 0.38 23.76
C ALA A 37 0.09 1.91 23.82
N LYS A 38 1.22 2.45 23.35
CA LYS A 38 1.44 3.90 23.27
C LYS A 38 0.37 4.58 22.41
N ALA A 39 0.03 4.03 21.25
CA ALA A 39 -0.99 4.59 20.35
C ALA A 39 -2.43 4.45 20.89
N GLU A 40 -2.64 3.64 21.92
CA GLU A 40 -3.95 3.49 22.58
C GLU A 40 -4.18 4.63 23.61
N GLU A 41 -3.15 5.41 23.94
CA GLU A 41 -3.26 6.56 24.84
C GLU A 41 -3.77 7.81 24.08
N PRO A 42 -4.84 8.49 24.55
CA PRO A 42 -5.36 9.68 23.88
C PRO A 42 -4.38 10.87 23.79
N SER A 43 -3.27 10.82 24.51
CA SER A 43 -2.22 11.84 24.53
C SER A 43 -1.19 11.70 23.41
N THR A 44 -1.19 10.60 22.66
CA THR A 44 -0.25 10.40 21.57
C THR A 44 -0.88 10.78 20.22
N PRO A 45 -0.12 11.35 19.29
CA PRO A 45 -0.65 11.70 17.98
C PRO A 45 -1.08 10.48 17.15
N GLU A 46 -0.42 9.33 17.30
CA GLU A 46 -0.74 8.13 16.53
C GLU A 46 -2.15 7.60 16.86
N ILE A 47 -2.88 7.16 15.84
CA ILE A 47 -4.22 6.59 16.02
C ILE A 47 -4.16 5.22 16.69
N ASP A 48 -5.12 4.93 17.57
CA ASP A 48 -5.46 3.56 17.94
C ASP A 48 -6.08 2.84 16.73
N LEU A 49 -5.21 2.35 15.85
CA LEU A 49 -5.58 1.66 14.63
C LEU A 49 -6.43 0.41 14.94
N LYS A 50 -6.07 -0.34 15.97
CA LYS A 50 -6.74 -1.58 16.38
C LYS A 50 -8.19 -1.31 16.77
N ALA A 51 -8.46 -0.33 17.63
CA ALA A 51 -9.82 0.03 18.01
C ALA A 51 -10.60 0.62 16.82
N THR A 52 -9.95 1.46 16.02
CA THR A 52 -10.55 2.11 14.84
C THR A 52 -11.03 1.08 13.82
N LEU A 53 -10.17 0.15 13.41
CA LEU A 53 -10.54 -0.88 12.44
C LEU A 53 -11.60 -1.84 12.99
N ARG A 54 -11.55 -2.21 14.28
CA ARG A 54 -12.63 -2.99 14.91
C ARG A 54 -13.98 -2.25 14.88
N ALA A 55 -13.98 -0.95 15.15
CA ALA A 55 -15.19 -0.14 15.06
C ALA A 55 -15.74 -0.07 13.63
N HIS A 56 -14.85 0.08 12.63
CA HIS A 56 -15.22 0.09 11.21
C HIS A 56 -15.84 -1.24 10.76
N LEU A 57 -15.22 -2.37 11.15
CA LEU A 57 -15.71 -3.71 10.83
C LEU A 57 -17.03 -4.01 11.54
N LYS A 58 -17.14 -3.69 12.84
CA LYS A 58 -18.39 -3.84 13.61
C LYS A 58 -19.54 -3.03 12.99
N LYS A 59 -19.29 -1.79 12.56
CA LYS A 59 -20.30 -0.96 11.89
C LYS A 59 -20.75 -1.57 10.56
N ALA A 60 -19.88 -2.33 9.91
CA ALA A 60 -20.19 -3.06 8.68
C ALA A 60 -20.73 -4.48 8.93
N ASP A 61 -20.99 -4.86 10.18
CA ASP A 61 -21.40 -6.21 10.59
C ASP A 61 -20.44 -7.31 10.09
N ARG A 62 -19.14 -7.09 10.28
CA ARG A 62 -18.06 -7.95 9.80
C ARG A 62 -17.00 -8.17 10.89
N ASP A 63 -16.31 -9.30 10.80
CA ASP A 63 -15.15 -9.68 11.61
C ASP A 63 -13.90 -10.01 10.75
N TYR A 64 -13.90 -9.57 9.48
CA TYR A 64 -12.89 -9.94 8.50
C TYR A 64 -12.62 -8.84 7.46
N PHE A 65 -11.41 -8.83 6.91
CA PHE A 65 -11.07 -8.16 5.65
C PHE A 65 -11.14 -9.15 4.48
N ASP A 66 -11.58 -8.67 3.31
CA ASP A 66 -11.58 -9.52 2.11
C ASP A 66 -10.16 -9.79 1.63
N VAL A 67 -9.31 -8.77 1.68
CA VAL A 67 -7.88 -8.87 1.39
C VAL A 67 -7.10 -8.11 2.45
N VAL A 68 -6.00 -8.69 2.92
CA VAL A 68 -4.90 -7.96 3.55
C VAL A 68 -3.66 -8.15 2.69
N ALA A 69 -3.10 -7.06 2.19
CA ALA A 69 -1.92 -7.03 1.36
C ALA A 69 -0.77 -6.40 2.16
N PHE A 70 0.27 -7.17 2.45
CA PHE A 70 1.51 -6.61 3.01
C PHE A 70 2.43 -6.28 1.85
N THR A 71 2.75 -5.00 1.68
CA THR A 71 3.61 -4.52 0.60
C THR A 71 5.01 -5.10 0.75
N HIS A 72 5.52 -5.16 1.98
CA HIS A 72 6.77 -5.79 2.36
C HIS A 72 6.79 -6.08 3.88
N ALA A 73 7.92 -6.55 4.40
CA ALA A 73 8.08 -7.07 5.77
C ALA A 73 8.70 -6.08 6.77
N ASP A 74 8.86 -4.80 6.43
CA ASP A 74 9.40 -3.83 7.38
C ASP A 74 8.41 -3.52 8.49
N LEU A 75 8.96 -3.24 9.67
CA LEU A 75 8.17 -3.16 10.89
C LEU A 75 7.10 -2.07 10.79
N ASP A 76 7.40 -0.93 10.20
CA ASP A 76 6.45 0.16 9.96
C ASP A 76 5.34 -0.15 8.94
N HIS A 77 5.32 -1.36 8.37
CA HIS A 77 4.25 -1.91 7.53
C HIS A 77 3.56 -3.14 8.14
N ILE A 78 4.16 -3.79 9.13
CA ILE A 78 3.59 -5.01 9.74
C ILE A 78 3.33 -4.94 11.26
N GLN A 79 3.77 -3.85 11.92
CA GLN A 79 3.82 -3.74 13.37
C GLN A 79 2.46 -4.01 14.03
N GLY A 80 2.41 -4.99 14.93
CA GLY A 80 1.25 -5.36 15.73
C GLY A 80 0.18 -6.17 14.97
N SER A 81 0.46 -6.55 13.72
CA SER A 81 -0.44 -7.36 12.89
C SER A 81 -0.70 -8.73 13.52
N THR A 82 0.31 -9.33 14.13
CA THR A 82 0.24 -10.68 14.73
C THR A 82 -0.58 -10.72 16.01
N GLU A 83 -0.91 -9.57 16.60
CA GLU A 83 -1.82 -9.42 17.74
C GLU A 83 -3.25 -9.09 17.31
N PHE A 84 -3.42 -8.57 16.09
CA PHE A 84 -4.70 -8.10 15.58
C PHE A 84 -5.42 -9.15 14.74
N PHE A 85 -4.69 -9.82 13.86
CA PHE A 85 -5.24 -10.79 12.92
C PHE A 85 -5.28 -12.22 13.46
N GLU A 86 -6.20 -12.99 12.92
CA GLU A 86 -6.24 -14.45 13.03
C GLU A 86 -5.35 -15.06 11.94
N LEU A 87 -4.27 -15.71 12.36
CA LEU A 87 -3.29 -16.37 11.46
C LEU A 87 -3.54 -17.88 11.46
N GLN A 88 -3.77 -18.46 10.29
CA GLN A 88 -4.16 -19.87 10.09
C GLN A 88 -3.06 -20.88 10.47
N HIS A 89 -1.77 -20.50 10.38
CA HIS A 89 -0.66 -21.46 10.55
C HIS A 89 -0.54 -22.04 11.95
N ALA A 90 -0.95 -21.31 13.00
CA ALA A 90 -0.79 -21.75 14.38
C ALA A 90 -1.98 -21.36 15.25
N LYS A 91 -2.54 -22.37 15.95
CA LYS A 91 -3.72 -22.23 16.82
C LYS A 91 -3.64 -21.13 17.88
N LYS A 92 -2.43 -20.77 18.33
CA LYS A 92 -2.23 -19.67 19.31
C LYS A 92 -2.63 -18.29 18.77
N TYR A 93 -2.76 -18.16 17.45
CA TYR A 93 -3.22 -16.95 16.79
C TYR A 93 -4.70 -17.01 16.38
N HIS A 94 -5.46 -18.02 16.83
CA HIS A 94 -6.89 -18.16 16.54
C HIS A 94 -7.75 -17.62 17.69
N GLY A 95 -8.94 -17.09 17.36
CA GLY A 95 -9.95 -16.71 18.35
C GLY A 95 -9.72 -15.34 19.01
N GLU A 96 -10.22 -15.16 20.23
CA GLU A 96 -10.08 -13.92 21.04
C GLU A 96 -10.56 -12.63 20.37
N GLY A 97 -11.48 -12.74 19.40
CA GLY A 97 -11.96 -11.59 18.63
C GLY A 97 -10.91 -11.00 17.68
N ARG A 98 -9.89 -11.78 17.32
CA ARG A 98 -8.94 -11.48 16.24
C ARG A 98 -9.68 -11.38 14.90
N ILE A 99 -9.22 -10.49 14.06
CA ILE A 99 -9.85 -10.20 12.77
C ILE A 99 -9.35 -11.19 11.73
N LYS A 100 -10.27 -11.78 10.95
CA LYS A 100 -9.92 -12.77 9.93
C LYS A 100 -9.41 -12.11 8.66
N ILE A 101 -8.49 -12.79 7.99
CA ILE A 101 -8.00 -12.45 6.66
C ILE A 101 -8.52 -13.52 5.69
N ARG A 102 -9.44 -13.15 4.79
CA ARG A 102 -9.96 -14.09 3.79
C ARG A 102 -8.91 -14.43 2.74
N GLU A 103 -8.24 -13.44 2.19
CA GLU A 103 -7.14 -13.64 1.26
C GLU A 103 -5.94 -12.77 1.66
N LEU A 104 -4.76 -13.37 1.69
CA LEU A 104 -3.50 -12.72 2.03
C LEU A 104 -2.73 -12.41 0.73
N TRP A 105 -2.27 -11.19 0.54
CA TRP A 105 -1.44 -10.80 -0.60
C TRP A 105 -0.05 -10.44 -0.09
N VAL A 106 0.98 -11.10 -0.62
CA VAL A 106 2.38 -10.89 -0.19
C VAL A 106 3.36 -11.06 -1.34
N PRO A 107 4.47 -10.33 -1.38
CA PRO A 107 5.54 -10.60 -2.34
C PRO A 107 6.24 -11.92 -2.00
N ALA A 108 6.75 -12.61 -3.02
CA ALA A 108 7.54 -13.83 -2.87
C ALA A 108 8.72 -13.66 -1.89
N ALA A 109 9.30 -12.45 -1.84
CA ALA A 109 10.35 -12.07 -0.91
C ALA A 109 10.00 -12.35 0.56
N MET A 110 8.77 -12.07 0.99
CA MET A 110 8.33 -12.35 2.38
C MET A 110 8.32 -13.86 2.68
N LEU A 111 8.13 -14.71 1.67
CA LEU A 111 8.20 -16.16 1.85
C LEU A 111 9.64 -16.67 1.92
N LEU A 112 10.61 -15.94 1.38
CA LEU A 112 12.00 -16.37 1.26
C LEU A 112 12.91 -15.84 2.36
N GLU A 113 12.53 -14.71 2.95
CA GLU A 113 13.32 -14.02 3.95
C GLU A 113 13.74 -14.94 5.10
N GLN A 114 15.02 -14.94 5.45
CA GLN A 114 15.59 -15.80 6.49
C GLN A 114 15.70 -15.06 7.82
N ALA A 115 15.72 -15.83 8.91
CA ALA A 115 15.94 -15.32 10.25
C ALA A 115 16.79 -16.33 11.01
N ASP A 116 17.69 -15.85 11.85
CA ASP A 116 18.43 -16.70 12.78
C ASP A 116 17.52 -17.22 13.91
N ASN A 117 18.06 -18.04 14.80
CA ASN A 117 17.29 -18.68 15.87
C ASN A 117 16.72 -17.68 16.89
N ASP A 118 17.35 -16.52 17.08
CA ASP A 118 16.96 -15.54 18.09
C ASP A 118 15.78 -14.68 17.60
N HIS A 119 15.61 -14.54 16.28
CA HIS A 119 14.57 -13.73 15.66
C HIS A 119 13.34 -14.53 15.18
N GLN A 120 13.21 -15.81 15.55
CA GLN A 120 12.08 -16.67 15.09
C GLN A 120 10.69 -16.23 15.55
N MET A 121 10.63 -15.34 16.53
CA MET A 121 9.39 -14.80 17.10
C MET A 121 9.06 -13.40 16.58
N GLU A 122 9.89 -12.82 15.71
CA GLU A 122 9.60 -11.53 15.10
C GLU A 122 8.44 -11.62 14.10
N GLU A 123 7.70 -10.52 13.96
CA GLU A 123 6.45 -10.51 13.20
C GLU A 123 6.64 -10.89 11.72
N PHE A 124 7.76 -10.49 11.09
CA PHE A 124 8.03 -10.87 9.72
C PHE A 124 8.19 -12.40 9.56
N VAL A 125 8.78 -13.06 10.55
CA VAL A 125 8.90 -14.54 10.55
C VAL A 125 7.54 -15.19 10.72
N LEU A 126 6.69 -14.64 11.60
CA LEU A 126 5.34 -15.15 11.83
C LEU A 126 4.45 -14.98 10.58
N LEU A 127 4.54 -13.84 9.89
CA LEU A 127 3.85 -13.60 8.63
C LEU A 127 4.39 -14.48 7.50
N ARG A 128 5.71 -14.74 7.44
CA ARG A 128 6.31 -15.72 6.53
C ARG A 128 5.74 -17.12 6.77
N GLN A 129 5.64 -17.55 8.03
CA GLN A 129 5.06 -18.85 8.38
C GLN A 129 3.58 -18.93 7.98
N GLU A 130 2.82 -17.86 8.20
CA GLU A 130 1.43 -17.73 7.74
C GLU A 130 1.31 -17.86 6.23
N ALA A 131 2.09 -17.08 5.48
CA ALA A 131 2.06 -17.08 4.02
C ALA A 131 2.45 -18.44 3.45
N ARG A 132 3.52 -19.04 3.96
CA ARG A 132 3.96 -20.40 3.57
C ARG A 132 2.89 -21.44 3.88
N HIS A 133 2.21 -21.34 5.03
CA HIS A 133 1.12 -22.24 5.36
C HIS A 133 -0.02 -22.15 4.35
N ARG A 134 -0.54 -20.95 4.08
CA ARG A 134 -1.64 -20.77 3.10
C ARG A 134 -1.26 -21.23 1.70
N LEU A 135 -0.03 -20.93 1.26
CA LEU A 135 0.49 -21.38 -0.03
C LEU A 135 0.56 -22.90 -0.11
N LEU A 136 1.04 -23.57 0.94
CA LEU A 136 1.06 -25.02 1.01
C LEU A 136 -0.34 -25.63 1.02
N GLU A 137 -1.31 -25.01 1.70
CA GLU A 137 -2.71 -25.47 1.69
C GLU A 137 -3.45 -25.13 0.38
N GLY A 138 -2.87 -24.29 -0.47
CA GLY A 138 -3.35 -24.03 -1.82
C GLY A 138 -4.56 -23.09 -1.90
N LYS A 139 -4.75 -22.21 -0.91
CA LYS A 139 -5.91 -21.32 -0.82
C LYS A 139 -5.65 -20.10 0.06
N ASP A 140 -6.54 -19.12 0.00
CA ASP A 140 -6.59 -17.95 0.89
C ASP A 140 -5.34 -17.04 0.81
N ILE A 141 -4.57 -17.14 -0.28
CA ILE A 141 -3.36 -16.35 -0.54
C ILE A 141 -3.15 -16.10 -2.03
N LEU A 142 -2.58 -14.95 -2.39
CA LEU A 142 -1.87 -14.72 -3.65
C LEU A 142 -0.44 -14.30 -3.33
N VAL A 143 0.52 -14.89 -4.06
CA VAL A 143 1.95 -14.59 -3.93
C VAL A 143 2.41 -13.89 -5.19
N PHE A 144 2.99 -12.72 -5.04
CA PHE A 144 3.41 -11.90 -6.18
C PHE A 144 4.86 -12.20 -6.54
N SER A 145 5.08 -12.54 -7.81
CA SER A 145 6.29 -13.17 -8.36
C SER A 145 6.47 -14.65 -7.97
N LYS A 146 7.22 -15.40 -8.79
CA LYS A 146 7.62 -16.80 -8.56
C LYS A 146 9.11 -16.99 -8.87
N PRO A 147 10.03 -16.46 -8.02
CA PRO A 147 11.47 -16.66 -8.18
C PRO A 147 11.86 -18.14 -8.04
N GLN A 148 13.00 -18.52 -8.63
CA GLN A 148 13.46 -19.91 -8.62
C GLN A 148 13.67 -20.43 -7.18
N ALA A 149 14.18 -19.59 -6.28
CA ALA A 149 14.37 -19.94 -4.88
C ALA A 149 13.06 -20.36 -4.17
N LEU A 150 11.91 -19.80 -4.58
CA LEU A 150 10.62 -20.17 -4.01
C LEU A 150 10.12 -21.50 -4.57
N ALA A 151 10.36 -21.76 -5.86
CA ALA A 151 10.11 -23.07 -6.46
C ALA A 151 10.96 -24.17 -5.80
N ASP A 152 12.25 -23.90 -5.59
CA ASP A 152 13.21 -24.81 -4.93
C ASP A 152 12.78 -25.16 -3.50
N TRP A 153 12.13 -24.23 -2.80
CA TRP A 153 11.55 -24.48 -1.48
C TRP A 153 10.22 -25.26 -1.56
N LEU A 154 9.33 -24.91 -2.49
CA LEU A 154 7.96 -25.43 -2.54
C LEU A 154 7.86 -26.83 -3.17
N GLU A 155 8.53 -27.06 -4.30
CA GLU A 155 8.38 -28.29 -5.09
C GLU A 155 8.74 -29.57 -4.35
N PRO A 156 9.83 -29.63 -3.55
CA PRO A 156 10.13 -30.81 -2.75
C PRO A 156 9.02 -31.15 -1.76
N ILE A 157 8.41 -30.13 -1.12
CA ILE A 157 7.32 -30.30 -0.15
C ILE A 157 6.05 -30.81 -0.84
N LEU A 158 5.71 -30.27 -2.00
CA LEU A 158 4.56 -30.75 -2.79
C LEU A 158 4.76 -32.21 -3.22
N LYS A 159 5.98 -32.57 -3.63
CA LYS A 159 6.34 -33.95 -3.99
C LYS A 159 6.16 -34.89 -2.80
N GLU A 160 6.58 -34.50 -1.60
CA GLU A 160 6.37 -35.27 -0.37
C GLU A 160 4.88 -35.42 -0.02
N ARG A 161 4.05 -34.42 -0.36
CA ARG A 161 2.58 -34.47 -0.24
C ARG A 161 1.90 -35.29 -1.35
N GLY A 162 2.64 -35.77 -2.35
CA GLY A 162 2.09 -36.49 -3.51
C GLY A 162 1.37 -35.59 -4.51
N GLU A 163 1.69 -34.29 -4.52
CA GLU A 163 1.11 -33.27 -5.39
C GLU A 163 2.03 -32.91 -6.57
N SER A 164 1.48 -32.37 -7.65
CA SER A 164 2.26 -31.86 -8.79
C SER A 164 3.07 -30.62 -8.40
N ALA A 165 4.24 -30.41 -9.02
CA ALA A 165 5.01 -29.16 -8.89
C ALA A 165 4.20 -27.91 -9.28
N SER A 166 3.24 -28.06 -10.21
CA SER A 166 2.34 -27.00 -10.67
C SER A 166 1.09 -26.80 -9.79
N ALA A 167 0.92 -27.57 -8.70
CA ALA A 167 -0.31 -27.57 -7.92
C ALA A 167 -0.66 -26.22 -7.26
N ARG A 168 0.28 -25.27 -7.26
CA ARG A 168 0.12 -23.91 -6.71
C ARG A 168 0.28 -22.79 -7.74
N ASP A 169 0.43 -23.10 -9.03
CA ASP A 169 0.71 -22.10 -10.09
C ASP A 169 -0.36 -20.99 -10.15
N HIS A 170 -1.62 -21.33 -9.91
CA HIS A 170 -2.75 -20.40 -9.90
C HIS A 170 -2.73 -19.36 -8.77
N LEU A 171 -1.83 -19.51 -7.79
CA LEU A 171 -1.68 -18.59 -6.66
C LEU A 171 -0.55 -17.57 -6.90
N PHE A 172 0.23 -17.72 -7.97
CA PHE A 172 1.31 -16.81 -8.31
C PHE A 172 0.84 -15.75 -9.30
N ILE A 173 1.13 -14.49 -9.00
CA ILE A 173 0.77 -13.34 -9.83
C ILE A 173 2.03 -12.67 -10.35
N ASP A 174 2.15 -12.58 -11.67
CA ASP A 174 3.28 -11.91 -12.31
C ASP A 174 3.03 -10.41 -12.47
N ALA A 175 4.11 -9.62 -12.41
CA ALA A 175 4.07 -8.22 -12.81
C ALA A 175 3.57 -8.07 -14.25
N GLY A 176 2.80 -7.02 -14.51
CA GLY A 176 2.15 -6.76 -15.78
C GLY A 176 0.79 -7.43 -15.95
N THR A 177 0.25 -8.09 -14.91
CA THR A 177 -1.03 -8.80 -14.97
C THR A 177 -2.10 -8.18 -14.07
N ILE A 178 -3.37 -8.47 -14.37
CA ILE A 178 -4.50 -8.13 -13.51
C ILE A 178 -4.64 -9.20 -12.42
N VAL A 179 -4.70 -8.76 -11.17
CA VAL A 179 -4.90 -9.66 -10.03
C VAL A 179 -6.31 -10.25 -10.09
N PRO A 180 -6.46 -11.59 -9.98
CA PRO A 180 -7.76 -12.23 -10.02
C PRO A 180 -8.60 -11.87 -8.78
N GLY A 181 -9.91 -12.16 -8.84
CA GLY A 181 -10.84 -11.98 -7.71
C GLY A 181 -11.47 -10.59 -7.59
N PHE A 182 -11.05 -9.63 -8.43
CA PHE A 182 -11.70 -8.33 -8.60
C PHE A 182 -11.80 -7.99 -10.09
N SER A 183 -12.96 -7.48 -10.52
CA SER A 183 -13.11 -6.93 -11.86
C SER A 183 -13.91 -5.64 -11.87
N LEU A 184 -13.69 -4.80 -12.89
CA LEU A 184 -14.50 -3.61 -13.10
C LEU A 184 -15.99 -3.96 -13.21
N GLU A 185 -16.33 -5.08 -13.86
CA GLU A 185 -17.70 -5.55 -14.08
C GLU A 185 -18.41 -5.92 -12.78
N ALA A 186 -17.77 -6.70 -11.91
CA ALA A 186 -18.39 -7.27 -10.72
C ALA A 186 -18.18 -6.41 -9.46
N ASP A 187 -16.98 -5.83 -9.33
CA ASP A 187 -16.53 -5.13 -8.12
C ASP A 187 -16.30 -3.64 -8.34
N GLN A 188 -16.33 -3.18 -9.59
CA GLN A 188 -16.03 -1.79 -9.96
C GLN A 188 -14.63 -1.36 -9.53
N VAL A 189 -13.73 -2.34 -9.42
CA VAL A 189 -12.31 -2.14 -9.17
C VAL A 189 -11.52 -3.26 -9.86
N GLU A 190 -10.34 -2.93 -10.35
CA GLU A 190 -9.32 -3.89 -10.77
C GLU A 190 -7.97 -3.50 -10.18
N PHE A 191 -7.09 -4.48 -9.99
CA PHE A 191 -5.74 -4.27 -9.49
C PHE A 191 -4.77 -4.73 -10.58
N PHE A 192 -3.96 -3.80 -11.10
CA PHE A 192 -2.86 -4.11 -12.01
C PHE A 192 -1.56 -4.17 -11.21
N CYS A 193 -0.89 -5.33 -11.25
CA CYS A 193 0.36 -5.56 -10.54
C CYS A 193 1.54 -4.99 -11.32
N HIS A 194 2.21 -3.96 -10.80
CA HIS A 194 3.44 -3.41 -11.37
C HIS A 194 4.69 -4.15 -10.88
N SER A 195 4.69 -4.60 -9.63
CA SER A 195 5.86 -5.13 -8.91
C SER A 195 5.41 -6.10 -7.81
N PRO A 196 6.25 -7.07 -7.39
CA PRO A 196 7.67 -7.31 -7.72
C PRO A 196 7.97 -7.94 -9.09
N PHE A 197 9.13 -7.58 -9.67
CA PHE A 197 9.77 -8.34 -10.74
C PHE A 197 10.60 -9.50 -10.17
N ILE A 198 10.76 -10.60 -10.93
CA ILE A 198 11.56 -11.77 -10.52
C ILE A 198 12.98 -11.38 -10.09
N LYS A 199 13.64 -10.46 -10.81
CA LYS A 199 15.00 -10.00 -10.51
C LYS A 199 15.15 -9.39 -9.11
N HIS A 200 14.10 -8.78 -8.57
CA HIS A 200 14.12 -8.19 -7.22
C HIS A 200 13.98 -9.25 -6.12
N CYS A 201 13.81 -10.52 -6.49
CA CYS A 201 13.69 -11.65 -5.57
C CYS A 201 14.86 -12.66 -5.67
N ASP A 202 15.76 -12.53 -6.67
CA ASP A 202 16.80 -13.53 -6.98
C ASP A 202 18.23 -13.13 -6.54
N GLU A 203 18.54 -11.84 -6.34
CA GLU A 203 19.91 -11.36 -6.10
C GLU A 203 20.36 -11.40 -4.62
N GLY A 204 20.54 -12.61 -4.07
CA GLY A 204 21.36 -12.88 -2.88
C GLY A 204 20.80 -12.41 -1.53
N ASP A 205 20.68 -11.09 -1.33
CA ASP A 205 20.05 -10.46 -0.17
C ASP A 205 18.65 -9.98 -0.55
N ILE A 206 17.64 -10.38 0.22
CA ILE A 206 16.28 -9.91 -0.02
C ILE A 206 16.17 -8.45 0.41
N ILE A 207 16.25 -7.55 -0.57
CA ILE A 207 16.00 -6.13 -0.35
C ILE A 207 14.49 -5.92 -0.31
N ARG A 208 13.92 -5.92 0.91
CA ARG A 208 12.47 -5.86 1.16
C ARG A 208 11.77 -4.78 0.34
N ASN A 209 12.37 -3.59 0.25
CA ASN A 209 11.79 -2.42 -0.42
C ASN A 209 11.75 -2.57 -1.94
N GLU A 210 12.76 -3.20 -2.55
CA GLU A 210 12.80 -3.45 -3.99
C GLU A 210 11.78 -4.52 -4.43
N ALA A 211 11.40 -5.41 -3.50
CA ALA A 211 10.39 -6.43 -3.70
C ALA A 211 8.98 -5.99 -3.26
N SER A 212 8.77 -4.69 -3.02
CA SER A 212 7.47 -4.17 -2.59
C SER A 212 6.36 -4.46 -3.60
N LEU A 213 5.17 -4.79 -3.10
CA LEU A 213 3.97 -4.77 -3.92
C LEU A 213 3.71 -3.34 -4.41
N VAL A 214 3.57 -3.18 -5.73
CA VAL A 214 3.16 -1.92 -6.36
C VAL A 214 1.95 -2.17 -7.24
N PHE A 215 0.88 -1.42 -7.01
CA PHE A 215 -0.38 -1.57 -7.73
C PHE A 215 -0.86 -0.26 -8.34
N ASN A 216 -1.36 -0.35 -9.56
CA ASN A 216 -2.39 0.57 -10.03
C ASN A 216 -3.75 -0.04 -9.69
N VAL A 217 -4.50 0.63 -8.81
CA VAL A 217 -5.86 0.27 -8.44
C VAL A 217 -6.81 1.16 -9.22
N ARG A 218 -7.50 0.58 -10.20
CA ARG A 218 -8.43 1.30 -11.05
C ARG A 218 -9.85 1.08 -10.58
N PHE A 219 -10.48 2.16 -10.12
CA PHE A 219 -11.89 2.20 -9.74
C PHE A 219 -12.76 2.58 -10.93
N ARG A 220 -13.97 2.04 -10.97
CA ARG A 220 -15.06 2.52 -11.83
C ARG A 220 -16.15 3.13 -10.96
N ALA A 221 -16.58 4.34 -11.30
CA ALA A 221 -17.70 5.02 -10.66
C ALA A 221 -18.57 5.72 -11.71
N ASP A 222 -19.80 5.23 -11.88
CA ASP A 222 -20.77 5.60 -12.93
C ASP A 222 -20.15 5.75 -14.33
N GLY A 223 -19.29 4.80 -14.72
CA GLY A 223 -18.70 4.72 -16.06
C GLY A 223 -17.39 5.50 -16.28
N ALA A 224 -16.93 6.28 -15.30
CA ALA A 224 -15.61 6.90 -15.31
C ALA A 224 -14.58 6.04 -14.55
N HIS A 225 -13.31 6.13 -14.95
CA HIS A 225 -12.19 5.44 -14.30
C HIS A 225 -11.30 6.39 -13.51
N TYR A 226 -10.91 5.95 -12.32
CA TYR A 226 -10.00 6.67 -11.43
C TYR A 226 -8.91 5.73 -10.95
N ASP A 227 -7.68 6.20 -10.96
CA ASP A 227 -6.49 5.40 -10.71
C ASP A 227 -5.85 5.81 -9.38
N TYR A 228 -5.64 4.84 -8.51
CA TYR A 228 -4.88 4.98 -7.28
C TYR A 228 -3.57 4.20 -7.40
N LEU A 229 -2.45 4.89 -7.29
CA LEU A 229 -1.12 4.29 -7.31
C LEU A 229 -0.66 4.04 -5.86
N GLU A 230 -0.60 2.77 -5.48
CA GLU A 230 -0.15 2.27 -4.17
C GLU A 230 1.20 1.57 -4.35
N VAL A 231 2.25 2.04 -3.68
CA VAL A 231 3.64 1.70 -4.07
C VAL A 231 4.53 1.20 -2.94
N GLY A 232 4.01 1.10 -1.70
CA GLY A 232 4.82 0.72 -0.54
C GLY A 232 6.11 1.55 -0.43
N ASP A 233 7.26 0.88 -0.28
CA ASP A 233 8.54 1.55 -0.06
C ASP A 233 9.51 1.47 -1.25
N ALA A 234 8.95 1.30 -2.46
CA ALA A 234 9.72 1.20 -3.70
C ALA A 234 10.73 2.36 -3.86
N THR A 235 11.98 2.03 -4.20
CA THR A 235 13.04 3.00 -4.45
C THR A 235 12.91 3.61 -5.85
N TRP A 236 13.70 4.65 -6.15
CA TRP A 236 13.72 5.25 -7.47
C TRP A 236 14.14 4.25 -8.56
N GLU A 237 15.04 3.31 -8.26
CA GLU A 237 15.46 2.25 -9.19
C GLU A 237 14.28 1.34 -9.57
N SER A 238 13.58 0.80 -8.56
CA SER A 238 12.39 -0.04 -8.76
C SER A 238 11.29 0.73 -9.52
N MET A 239 11.08 2.00 -9.18
CA MET A 239 10.08 2.83 -9.87
C MET A 239 10.46 3.13 -11.32
N GLU A 240 11.74 3.36 -11.64
CA GLU A 240 12.18 3.48 -13.03
C GLU A 240 11.99 2.17 -13.80
N ASP A 241 12.27 1.02 -13.18
CA ASP A 241 12.04 -0.29 -13.79
C ASP A 241 10.56 -0.53 -14.08
N ILE A 242 9.67 -0.13 -13.18
CA ILE A 242 8.21 -0.16 -13.38
C ILE A 242 7.83 0.69 -14.57
N VAL A 243 8.32 1.94 -14.65
CA VAL A 243 8.01 2.85 -15.77
C VAL A 243 8.51 2.27 -17.10
N LYS A 244 9.79 1.84 -17.17
CA LYS A 244 10.40 1.26 -18.36
C LYS A 244 9.63 0.03 -18.84
N THR A 245 9.35 -0.90 -17.93
CA THR A 245 8.69 -2.18 -18.25
C THR A 245 7.26 -1.93 -18.70
N THR A 246 6.53 -1.06 -18.00
CA THR A 246 5.15 -0.73 -18.35
C THR A 246 5.04 -0.08 -19.73
N GLN A 247 5.96 0.84 -20.06
CA GLN A 247 6.05 1.44 -21.39
C GLN A 247 6.43 0.41 -22.47
N TYR A 248 7.41 -0.45 -22.19
CA TYR A 248 7.81 -1.51 -23.11
C TYR A 248 6.64 -2.44 -23.49
N HIS A 249 5.78 -2.75 -22.51
CA HIS A 249 4.58 -3.58 -22.70
C HIS A 249 3.35 -2.81 -23.18
N LYS A 250 3.46 -1.50 -23.46
CA LYS A 250 2.37 -0.62 -23.93
C LYS A 250 1.18 -0.53 -22.98
N ASN A 251 1.47 -0.51 -21.68
CA ASN A 251 0.51 -0.40 -20.58
C ASN A 251 0.60 0.98 -19.90
N GLU A 252 1.02 2.02 -20.62
CA GLU A 252 1.30 3.35 -20.04
C GLU A 252 0.10 3.97 -19.33
N ASP A 253 -1.13 3.57 -19.69
CA ASP A 253 -2.35 4.00 -18.99
C ASP A 253 -2.38 3.56 -17.52
N ARG A 254 -1.60 2.53 -17.15
CA ARG A 254 -1.46 2.02 -15.78
C ARG A 254 -0.48 2.82 -14.92
N LEU A 255 0.23 3.80 -15.49
CA LEU A 255 1.09 4.72 -14.76
C LEU A 255 0.37 6.02 -14.37
N ALA A 256 -0.82 6.28 -14.93
CA ALA A 256 -1.61 7.45 -14.58
C ALA A 256 -2.23 7.33 -13.19
N TRP A 257 -2.42 8.47 -12.52
CA TRP A 257 -2.94 8.48 -11.15
C TRP A 257 -3.81 9.72 -10.86
N ASP A 258 -4.92 9.48 -10.16
CA ASP A 258 -5.77 10.48 -9.50
C ASP A 258 -5.42 10.59 -8.01
N LEU A 259 -4.90 9.50 -7.42
CA LEU A 259 -4.42 9.43 -6.05
C LEU A 259 -3.09 8.69 -6.05
N TYR A 260 -2.09 9.21 -5.36
CA TYR A 260 -0.77 8.59 -5.26
C TYR A 260 -0.33 8.54 -3.80
N ASN A 261 -0.23 7.33 -3.24
CA ASN A 261 0.50 7.10 -1.99
C ASN A 261 1.98 7.02 -2.34
N ILE A 262 2.78 8.01 -1.93
CA ILE A 262 4.18 8.10 -2.36
C ILE A 262 5.07 7.15 -1.57
N PRO A 263 6.20 6.70 -2.16
CA PRO A 263 6.97 5.63 -1.55
C PRO A 263 7.71 6.07 -0.29
N HIS A 264 7.92 5.11 0.60
CA HIS A 264 8.95 5.17 1.65
C HIS A 264 8.86 6.45 2.48
N HIS A 265 7.65 6.78 2.89
CA HIS A 265 7.35 7.86 3.82
C HIS A 265 7.92 9.23 3.38
N CYS A 266 7.85 9.56 2.08
CA CYS A 266 8.44 10.78 1.51
C CYS A 266 9.98 10.79 1.54
N SER A 267 10.60 9.64 1.25
CA SER A 267 12.05 9.52 1.08
C SER A 267 12.53 10.15 -0.22
N TYR A 268 13.67 10.85 -0.17
CA TYR A 268 14.34 11.30 -1.39
C TYR A 268 14.83 10.13 -2.25
N LEU A 269 15.11 8.97 -1.64
CA LEU A 269 15.54 7.75 -2.33
C LEU A 269 14.44 7.14 -3.20
N ALA A 270 13.20 7.62 -3.08
CA ALA A 270 12.13 7.26 -3.99
C ALA A 270 12.10 8.15 -5.25
N LEU A 271 12.83 9.27 -5.23
CA LEU A 271 12.93 10.22 -6.33
C LEU A 271 14.28 10.16 -7.03
N SER A 272 15.37 10.00 -6.27
CA SER A 272 16.74 10.12 -6.75
C SER A 272 17.76 9.50 -5.80
N ASP A 273 19.01 9.39 -6.24
CA ASP A 273 20.16 8.98 -5.43
C ASP A 273 20.74 10.14 -4.59
N GLU A 274 20.43 11.38 -4.95
CA GLU A 274 20.86 12.58 -4.25
C GLU A 274 19.69 13.36 -3.63
N LYS A 275 19.76 13.64 -2.31
CA LYS A 275 18.70 14.38 -1.60
C LYS A 275 18.51 15.83 -2.10
N GLY A 276 19.59 16.47 -2.54
CA GLY A 276 19.63 17.90 -2.86
C GLY A 276 19.60 18.81 -1.62
N ASP A 277 19.99 20.08 -1.83
CA ASP A 277 20.09 21.07 -0.74
C ASP A 277 18.73 21.64 -0.33
N ARG A 278 17.83 21.83 -1.31
CA ARG A 278 16.54 22.51 -1.12
C ARG A 278 15.35 21.72 -1.62
N GLU A 279 15.55 20.99 -2.70
CA GLU A 279 14.57 20.15 -3.36
C GLU A 279 15.34 18.96 -3.97
N THR A 280 14.74 17.78 -3.91
CA THR A 280 15.29 16.59 -4.55
C THR A 280 14.96 16.65 -6.03
N GLU A 281 15.97 16.60 -6.90
CA GLU A 281 15.74 16.52 -8.35
C GLU A 281 15.47 15.06 -8.73
N PRO A 282 14.24 14.69 -9.18
CA PRO A 282 13.94 13.30 -9.47
C PRO A 282 14.71 12.79 -10.69
N LYS A 283 14.90 11.48 -10.78
CA LYS A 283 15.46 10.84 -11.98
C LYS A 283 14.50 10.96 -13.17
N PRO A 284 15.00 10.91 -14.42
CA PRO A 284 14.20 11.25 -15.60
C PRO A 284 12.85 10.54 -15.68
N LEU A 285 12.80 9.21 -15.48
CA LEU A 285 11.54 8.48 -15.58
C LEU A 285 10.63 8.68 -14.37
N ILE A 286 11.19 9.03 -13.22
CA ILE A 286 10.40 9.46 -12.07
C ILE A 286 9.72 10.80 -12.36
N LYS A 287 10.40 11.74 -13.05
CA LYS A 287 9.75 12.99 -13.51
C LYS A 287 8.59 12.68 -14.47
N ASP A 288 8.77 11.70 -15.35
CA ASP A 288 7.71 11.31 -16.29
C ASP A 288 6.52 10.70 -15.55
N LEU A 289 6.75 9.80 -14.58
CA LEU A 289 5.69 9.26 -13.71
C LEU A 289 4.95 10.35 -12.93
N LEU A 290 5.68 11.30 -12.34
CA LEU A 290 5.08 12.42 -11.61
C LEU A 290 4.21 13.31 -12.51
N ARG A 291 4.52 13.37 -13.82
CA ARG A 291 3.70 14.07 -14.82
C ARG A 291 2.52 13.26 -15.35
N MET A 292 2.44 11.96 -15.02
CA MET A 292 1.25 11.14 -15.30
C MET A 292 0.11 11.38 -14.30
N GLY A 293 0.32 12.25 -13.30
CA GLY A 293 -0.75 12.73 -12.45
C GLY A 293 -1.83 13.45 -13.24
N LYS A 294 -3.08 13.14 -12.97
CA LYS A 294 -4.22 13.77 -13.64
C LYS A 294 -4.54 15.13 -13.01
N PRO A 295 -5.22 16.04 -13.74
CA PRO A 295 -5.79 17.23 -13.12
C PRO A 295 -6.66 16.85 -11.93
N ASP A 296 -6.66 17.70 -10.91
CA ASP A 296 -7.36 17.47 -9.64
C ASP A 296 -6.83 16.31 -8.77
N ALA A 297 -5.70 15.68 -9.13
CA ALA A 297 -5.12 14.58 -8.37
C ALA A 297 -4.63 14.97 -6.97
N TYR A 298 -4.43 13.97 -6.12
CA TYR A 298 -3.89 14.11 -4.77
C TYR A 298 -2.65 13.24 -4.57
N ILE A 299 -1.73 13.74 -3.75
CA ILE A 299 -0.60 12.96 -3.23
C ILE A 299 -0.80 12.81 -1.72
N VAL A 300 -0.56 11.61 -1.21
CA VAL A 300 -0.54 11.31 0.22
C VAL A 300 0.81 10.75 0.59
N SER A 301 1.38 11.26 1.68
CA SER A 301 2.52 10.68 2.37
C SER A 301 2.05 10.10 3.70
N CYS A 302 2.12 8.78 3.83
CA CYS A 302 2.01 8.11 5.12
C CYS A 302 3.32 8.32 5.88
N SER A 303 3.43 9.39 6.67
CA SER A 303 4.68 9.72 7.36
C SER A 303 4.44 10.64 8.56
N LYS A 304 5.48 10.82 9.37
CA LYS A 304 5.55 11.90 10.36
C LYS A 304 5.42 13.28 9.69
N PRO A 305 5.11 14.35 10.45
CA PRO A 305 5.11 15.70 9.91
C PRO A 305 6.42 16.06 9.20
N VAL A 306 6.32 16.82 8.13
CA VAL A 306 7.43 17.24 7.26
C VAL A 306 7.53 18.78 7.28
N PRO A 307 7.90 19.39 8.41
CA PRO A 307 7.92 20.84 8.53
C PRO A 307 9.02 21.45 7.65
N ASP A 308 8.76 22.61 7.05
CA ASP A 308 9.80 23.42 6.39
C ASP A 308 10.55 24.26 7.42
N ALA A 309 11.44 23.60 8.18
CA ALA A 309 12.30 24.22 9.19
C ALA A 309 13.77 23.91 8.89
N ARG A 310 14.69 24.72 9.44
CA ARG A 310 16.14 24.58 9.20
C ARG A 310 16.63 23.15 9.45
N ASP A 311 16.22 22.56 10.56
CA ASP A 311 16.67 21.21 10.98
C ASP A 311 16.06 20.10 10.12
N SER A 312 14.97 20.36 9.39
CA SER A 312 14.38 19.39 8.48
C SER A 312 15.28 19.05 7.30
N TYR A 313 16.13 19.98 6.87
CA TYR A 313 17.03 19.77 5.73
C TYR A 313 18.19 18.82 6.04
N THR A 314 18.53 18.65 7.32
CA THR A 314 19.62 17.78 7.78
C THR A 314 19.16 16.37 8.13
N GLN A 315 17.86 16.08 8.08
CA GLN A 315 17.35 14.73 8.36
C GLN A 315 17.96 13.69 7.45
N THR A 316 18.47 12.61 8.05
CA THR A 316 19.01 11.46 7.32
C THR A 316 17.90 10.50 6.91
N GLN A 317 17.01 10.15 7.84
CA GLN A 317 15.89 9.25 7.62
C GLN A 317 14.67 10.02 7.08
N PRO A 318 13.81 9.38 6.28
CA PRO A 318 12.56 10.00 5.84
C PRO A 318 11.65 10.31 7.05
N PRO A 319 10.73 11.29 6.90
CA PRO A 319 10.44 12.05 5.68
C PRO A 319 11.44 13.17 5.39
N HIS A 320 11.67 13.47 4.10
CA HIS A 320 12.55 14.57 3.68
C HIS A 320 11.77 15.75 3.11
N ILE A 321 12.02 16.95 3.63
CA ILE A 321 11.40 18.19 3.14
C ILE A 321 11.77 18.47 1.67
N GLN A 322 12.98 18.09 1.25
CA GLN A 322 13.43 18.22 -0.14
C GLN A 322 12.59 17.37 -1.10
N ALA A 323 12.20 16.16 -0.68
CA ALA A 323 11.34 15.28 -1.45
C ALA A 323 9.91 15.82 -1.51
N ARG A 324 9.35 16.26 -0.36
CA ARG A 324 8.04 16.91 -0.31
C ARG A 324 7.94 18.07 -1.30
N LYS A 325 8.95 18.93 -1.36
CA LYS A 325 8.99 20.06 -2.30
C LYS A 325 8.95 19.64 -3.75
N ALA A 326 9.65 18.55 -4.10
CA ALA A 326 9.61 17.99 -5.44
C ALA A 326 8.21 17.49 -5.78
N TYR A 327 7.60 16.69 -4.90
CA TYR A 327 6.23 16.20 -5.09
C TYR A 327 5.22 17.35 -5.20
N GLU A 328 5.29 18.36 -4.33
CA GLU A 328 4.41 19.54 -4.38
C GLU A 328 4.57 20.32 -5.70
N ARG A 329 5.81 20.46 -6.21
CA ARG A 329 6.07 21.11 -7.50
C ARG A 329 5.42 20.34 -8.65
N TYR A 330 5.65 19.04 -8.75
CA TYR A 330 5.08 18.23 -9.84
C TYR A 330 3.56 18.12 -9.73
N LEU A 331 3.02 18.03 -8.51
CA LEU A 331 1.58 18.06 -8.29
C LEU A 331 0.97 19.35 -8.82
N LYS A 332 1.62 20.50 -8.61
CA LYS A 332 1.20 21.78 -9.18
C LYS A 332 1.33 21.80 -10.71
N GLU A 333 2.38 21.21 -11.27
CA GLU A 333 2.61 21.12 -12.72
C GLU A 333 1.46 20.40 -13.44
N VAL A 334 0.92 19.33 -12.85
CA VAL A 334 -0.22 18.57 -13.41
C VAL A 334 -1.60 19.14 -13.03
N GLY A 335 -1.65 20.26 -12.30
CA GLY A 335 -2.92 20.85 -11.85
C GLY A 335 -3.62 20.04 -10.74
N GLY A 336 -2.85 19.34 -9.91
CA GLY A 336 -3.35 18.61 -8.75
C GLY A 336 -3.81 19.51 -7.60
N ARG A 337 -4.54 18.92 -6.65
CA ARG A 337 -5.22 19.62 -5.55
C ARG A 337 -4.31 19.86 -4.36
N LYS A 338 -3.82 18.79 -3.74
CA LYS A 338 -3.09 18.88 -2.46
C LYS A 338 -2.17 17.69 -2.22
N PHE A 339 -1.01 18.00 -1.66
CA PHE A 339 -0.10 17.05 -1.00
C PHE A 339 -0.51 16.97 0.47
N LEU A 340 -0.78 15.77 0.97
CA LEU A 340 -1.27 15.53 2.32
C LEU A 340 -0.31 14.61 3.07
N VAL A 341 -0.10 14.87 4.36
CA VAL A 341 0.70 14.01 5.25
C VAL A 341 -0.23 13.47 6.33
N THR A 342 -0.25 12.16 6.52
CA THR A 342 -1.20 11.51 7.46
C THR A 342 -1.08 12.08 8.87
N MET A 343 0.14 12.34 9.35
CA MET A 343 0.38 12.91 10.68
C MET A 343 0.28 14.45 10.74
N GLU A 344 -0.12 15.15 9.67
CA GLU A 344 -0.31 16.62 9.71
C GLU A 344 -1.79 17.04 9.70
N GLU A 345 -2.71 16.14 9.33
CA GLU A 345 -4.11 16.48 9.06
C GLU A 345 -5.03 15.93 10.16
N PRO A 346 -5.96 16.73 10.72
CA PRO A 346 -6.14 18.17 10.51
C PRO A 346 -5.07 19.02 11.23
N ASN A 347 -4.32 18.42 12.15
CA ASN A 347 -3.19 19.05 12.83
C ASN A 347 -2.26 17.96 13.39
N ALA A 348 -0.98 18.28 13.58
CA ALA A 348 0.04 17.31 13.99
C ALA A 348 -0.06 16.81 15.44
N ASN A 349 -0.85 17.45 16.30
CA ASN A 349 -1.03 17.01 17.68
C ASN A 349 -2.15 15.98 17.82
N LYS A 350 -3.15 16.06 16.94
CA LYS A 350 -4.29 15.15 16.89
C LYS A 350 -4.66 14.90 15.42
N PRO A 351 -3.82 14.14 14.70
CA PRO A 351 -4.13 13.79 13.34
C PRO A 351 -5.32 12.83 13.29
N GLU A 352 -6.00 12.82 12.16
CA GLU A 352 -7.18 11.99 11.90
C GLU A 352 -7.04 11.31 10.52
N PRO A 353 -7.74 10.19 10.28
CA PRO A 353 -7.67 9.49 9.00
C PRO A 353 -7.99 10.40 7.80
N ILE A 354 -7.14 10.35 6.78
CA ILE A 354 -7.37 11.04 5.52
C ILE A 354 -8.26 10.13 4.67
N THR A 355 -9.50 10.55 4.44
CA THR A 355 -10.48 9.76 3.68
C THR A 355 -10.78 10.41 2.35
N PHE A 356 -10.61 9.65 1.26
CA PHE A 356 -11.07 10.01 -0.06
C PHE A 356 -12.35 9.27 -0.41
N GLU A 357 -13.24 9.94 -1.12
CA GLU A 357 -14.38 9.33 -1.78
C GLU A 357 -14.16 9.38 -3.29
N ILE A 358 -14.37 8.23 -3.93
CA ILE A 358 -14.30 8.09 -5.38
C ILE A 358 -15.73 7.84 -5.85
N THR A 359 -16.24 8.80 -6.62
CA THR A 359 -17.61 8.79 -7.15
C THR A 359 -17.57 9.24 -8.61
N SER A 360 -18.74 9.34 -9.25
CA SER A 360 -18.83 9.93 -10.60
C SER A 360 -18.39 11.38 -10.69
N GLY A 361 -18.37 12.12 -9.57
CA GLY A 361 -17.81 13.47 -9.50
C GLY A 361 -16.28 13.50 -9.44
N GLY A 362 -15.62 12.34 -9.34
CA GLY A 362 -14.17 12.17 -9.21
C GLY A 362 -13.70 11.88 -7.79
N VAL A 363 -12.39 12.05 -7.57
CA VAL A 363 -11.72 11.80 -6.29
C VAL A 363 -11.82 13.04 -5.41
N SER A 364 -12.45 12.90 -4.24
CA SER A 364 -12.68 14.03 -3.31
C SER A 364 -12.17 13.70 -1.92
N TRP A 365 -11.32 14.57 -1.37
CA TRP A 365 -10.89 14.47 0.03
C TRP A 365 -11.99 14.95 0.98
N ILE A 366 -12.45 14.06 1.87
CA ILE A 366 -13.44 14.36 2.90
C ILE A 366 -12.72 14.92 4.11
N ARG A 367 -12.86 16.23 4.31
CA ARG A 367 -12.31 16.90 5.50
C ARG A 367 -13.07 16.47 6.74
N SER A 368 -12.32 16.29 7.83
CA SER A 368 -12.93 15.98 9.12
C SER A 368 -13.89 17.09 9.58
N ALA A 369 -15.03 16.66 10.14
CA ALA A 369 -16.01 17.53 10.77
C ALA A 369 -15.50 18.19 12.08
N SER A 370 -14.36 17.74 12.62
CA SER A 370 -13.72 18.36 13.80
C SER A 370 -13.16 19.76 13.52
N ILE A 371 -12.89 20.07 12.25
CA ILE A 371 -12.68 21.44 11.78
C ILE A 371 -14.06 21.98 11.38
N GLY A 372 -14.58 22.95 12.12
CA GLY A 372 -15.87 23.58 11.81
C GLY A 372 -15.87 24.33 10.48
N ALA A 373 -16.08 23.62 9.37
CA ALA A 373 -16.72 24.06 8.12
C ALA A 373 -16.68 22.93 7.07
N PRO A 374 -17.83 22.41 6.60
CA PRO A 374 -17.84 21.52 5.45
C PRO A 374 -17.69 22.36 4.18
N ALA A 375 -16.56 22.20 3.48
CA ALA A 375 -16.47 22.55 2.07
C ALA A 375 -16.02 21.29 1.34
N VAL A 376 -16.98 20.58 0.75
CA VAL A 376 -16.70 19.49 -0.20
C VAL A 376 -16.09 20.15 -1.44
N ILE A 377 -14.79 19.96 -1.66
CA ILE A 377 -14.14 20.39 -2.89
C ILE A 377 -14.33 19.26 -3.90
N LEU A 378 -15.36 19.38 -4.74
CA LEU A 378 -15.60 18.45 -5.83
C LEU A 378 -14.56 18.67 -6.95
N SER A 379 -14.03 17.57 -7.50
CA SER A 379 -13.34 17.59 -8.81
C SER A 379 -14.33 17.93 -9.92
N SER A 380 -13.84 18.53 -11.00
CA SER A 380 -14.67 18.81 -12.17
C SER A 380 -14.62 17.62 -13.13
N PRO A 381 -15.76 17.13 -13.67
CA PRO A 381 -15.74 16.05 -14.63
C PRO A 381 -14.98 16.46 -15.90
N PRO A 382 -14.31 15.51 -16.59
CA PRO A 382 -13.63 15.80 -17.84
C PRO A 382 -14.64 16.31 -18.87
N ARG A 383 -14.28 17.40 -19.57
CA ARG A 383 -15.10 17.90 -20.68
C ARG A 383 -15.09 16.86 -21.78
N ALA A 384 -16.27 16.39 -22.18
CA ALA A 384 -16.45 15.63 -23.41
C ALA A 384 -15.94 16.49 -24.57
N GLY A 385 -14.92 15.99 -25.27
CA GLY A 385 -14.38 16.52 -26.51
C GLY A 385 -14.41 15.44 -27.58
#